data_AF-A0AA40UTR8-F1
#
_entry.id   AF-A0AA40UTR8-F1
#
_cell.length_a   1.000
_cell.length_b   1.000
_cell.length_c   1.000
_cell.angle_alpha   90.00
_cell.angle_beta   90.00
_cell.angle_gamma   90.00
#
_symmetry.space_group_name_H-M   'P 1'
#
loop_
_entity.id
_entity.type
_entity.pdbx_description
1 polymer ?
#
loop_
_entity_poly.entity_id
_entity_poly.type
_entity_poly.pdbx_seq_one_letter_code
_entity_poly.pdbx_strand_id
1 'polypeptide(L)'
;MGSAMERIQFDRRAFERCGYAVIDPLQVDLELLKRFSLESLAPAAHAARTSQLPYVLRLNALGVADRDDLFVEIVERDSAGEEPLFCLLLESSHAPGSVIRHLRRVTTVHSPAERKAYHLRYHDAYTLMQLFWILGRDQQKVLMGPSSAWLFPLERWWRLRPDAGALVTPGLRLRDDQWQQLQRVGRINVALARQGTSAGQRTAFGKQLDPWLASAESFGLTDEEDAIAFAMQGITHHPEFHRHRIIARILAQCEGHPRRYSHLTSGLSEADWQRIATDLSSPSV
;
A
#
# COMPACT_ATOMS: atom_id res chain seq x y z
N MET A 1 -12.15 -2.81 -19.81
CA MET A 1 -12.01 -1.59 -19.00
C MET A 1 -11.43 -2.03 -17.67
N GLY A 2 -10.20 -1.61 -17.34
CA GLY A 2 -9.52 -2.06 -16.12
C GLY A 2 -10.22 -1.58 -14.85
N SER A 3 -9.92 -2.21 -13.72
CA SER A 3 -10.27 -1.69 -12.40
C SER A 3 -9.97 -0.19 -12.31
N ALA A 4 -10.87 0.58 -11.72
CA ALA A 4 -10.77 2.03 -11.65
C ALA A 4 -10.50 2.45 -10.20
N MET A 5 -9.31 3.01 -9.97
CA MET A 5 -9.00 3.77 -8.78
C MET A 5 -9.05 5.24 -9.16
N GLU A 6 -10.00 5.97 -8.58
CA GLU A 6 -10.27 7.35 -8.93
C GLU A 6 -10.35 8.21 -7.68
N ARG A 7 -9.92 9.46 -7.81
CA ARG A 7 -10.09 10.46 -6.76
C ARG A 7 -11.54 10.95 -6.79
N ILE A 8 -12.17 11.04 -5.62
CA ILE A 8 -13.56 11.48 -5.50
C ILE A 8 -13.67 12.67 -4.54
N GLN A 9 -14.73 13.46 -4.71
CA GLN A 9 -15.22 14.30 -3.63
C GLN A 9 -16.06 13.41 -2.72
N PHE A 10 -15.67 13.32 -1.45
CA PHE A 10 -16.46 12.58 -0.48
C PHE A 10 -17.67 13.43 -0.08
N ASP A 11 -18.85 12.86 -0.24
CA ASP A 11 -20.12 13.52 0.04
C ASP A 11 -21.04 12.58 0.80
N ARG A 12 -22.16 13.14 1.25
CA ARG A 12 -23.17 12.42 2.01
C ARG A 12 -23.67 11.18 1.28
N ARG A 13 -23.89 11.31 -0.03
CA ARG A 13 -24.40 10.24 -0.89
C ARG A 13 -23.41 9.09 -1.01
N ALA A 14 -22.11 9.37 -1.05
CA ALA A 14 -21.04 8.37 -1.06
C ALA A 14 -21.00 7.61 0.27
N PHE A 15 -21.12 8.32 1.39
CA PHE A 15 -21.17 7.71 2.72
C PHE A 15 -22.41 6.83 2.92
N GLU A 16 -23.58 7.26 2.44
CA GLU A 16 -24.83 6.50 2.53
C GLU A 16 -24.81 5.17 1.76
N ARG A 17 -24.03 5.07 0.68
CA ARG A 17 -23.82 3.80 -0.04
C ARG A 17 -22.96 2.80 0.72
N CYS A 18 -22.21 3.25 1.73
CA CYS A 18 -21.30 2.39 2.46
C CYS A 18 -22.06 1.58 3.51
N GLY A 19 -21.96 0.25 3.45
CA GLY A 19 -22.56 -0.65 4.43
C GLY A 19 -21.67 -0.88 5.65
N TYR A 20 -20.36 -0.69 5.49
CA TYR A 20 -19.34 -1.05 6.47
C TYR A 20 -18.20 -0.04 6.47
N ALA A 21 -17.58 0.13 7.64
CA ALA A 21 -16.35 0.91 7.83
C ALA A 21 -15.30 0.06 8.54
N VAL A 22 -14.05 0.15 8.12
CA VAL A 22 -12.90 -0.50 8.76
C VAL A 22 -12.09 0.55 9.50
N ILE A 23 -11.65 0.16 10.68
CA ILE A 23 -10.97 1.01 11.65
C ILE A 23 -9.62 0.37 11.95
N ASP A 24 -8.53 1.11 11.77
CA ASP A 24 -7.21 0.68 12.23
C ASP A 24 -6.98 1.22 13.65
N PRO A 25 -6.91 0.38 14.69
CA PRO A 25 -6.69 0.84 16.07
C PRO A 25 -5.31 1.48 16.28
N LEU A 26 -4.40 1.39 15.30
CA LEU A 26 -3.12 2.08 15.33
C LEU A 26 -3.21 3.53 14.81
N GLN A 27 -4.30 3.89 14.13
CA GLN A 27 -4.53 5.23 13.56
C GLN A 27 -5.50 6.07 14.41
N VAL A 28 -6.47 5.43 15.06
CA VAL A 28 -7.52 6.13 15.81
C VAL A 28 -7.73 5.52 17.19
N ASP A 29 -7.95 6.38 18.17
CA ASP A 29 -8.37 5.97 19.51
C ASP A 29 -9.79 5.38 19.45
N LEU A 30 -9.91 4.09 19.81
CA LEU A 30 -11.18 3.36 19.81
C LEU A 30 -12.17 3.92 20.84
N GLU A 31 -11.73 4.69 21.84
CA GLU A 31 -12.63 5.35 22.80
C GLU A 31 -13.61 6.31 22.11
N LEU A 32 -13.21 6.91 20.99
CA LEU A 32 -14.09 7.76 20.17
C LEU A 32 -15.28 6.99 19.59
N LEU A 33 -15.13 5.67 19.44
CA LEU A 33 -16.11 4.79 18.81
C LEU A 33 -16.74 3.81 19.80
N LYS A 34 -16.50 3.95 21.11
CA LYS A 34 -16.97 3.00 22.15
C LYS A 34 -18.49 2.84 22.23
N ARG A 35 -19.24 3.85 21.76
CA ARG A 35 -20.72 3.79 21.69
C ARG A 35 -21.22 2.80 20.62
N PHE A 36 -20.35 2.40 19.70
CA PHE A 36 -20.68 1.52 18.60
C PHE A 36 -20.22 0.08 18.85
N SER A 37 -21.00 -0.87 18.35
CA SER A 37 -20.62 -2.29 18.36
C SER A 37 -19.58 -2.57 17.26
N LEU A 38 -18.31 -2.64 17.66
CA LEU A 38 -17.19 -2.97 16.77
C LEU A 38 -16.94 -4.49 16.75
N GLU A 39 -16.73 -5.05 15.56
CA GLU A 39 -16.34 -6.45 15.39
C GLU A 39 -14.86 -6.55 14.98
N SER A 40 -14.06 -7.36 15.68
CA SER A 40 -12.64 -7.52 15.31
C SER A 40 -12.47 -8.28 13.99
N LEU A 41 -11.55 -7.81 13.14
CA LEU A 41 -11.12 -8.52 11.93
C LEU A 41 -9.88 -9.40 12.18
N ALA A 42 -9.46 -9.57 13.43
CA ALA A 42 -8.38 -10.47 13.79
C ALA A 42 -8.72 -11.93 13.40
N PRO A 43 -7.86 -12.62 12.64
CA PRO A 43 -7.98 -14.06 12.44
C PRO A 43 -7.87 -14.79 13.78
N ALA A 44 -8.58 -15.90 13.96
CA ALA A 44 -8.54 -16.70 15.19
C ALA A 44 -7.10 -17.12 15.57
N ALA A 45 -6.25 -17.39 14.57
CA ALA A 45 -4.83 -17.73 14.76
C ALA A 45 -3.97 -16.58 15.31
N HIS A 46 -4.50 -15.35 15.36
CA HIS A 46 -3.82 -14.15 15.82
C HIS A 46 -4.56 -13.45 16.98
N ALA A 47 -5.33 -14.20 17.78
CA ALA A 47 -6.07 -13.65 18.93
C ALA A 47 -5.19 -12.84 19.90
N ALA A 48 -3.91 -13.21 20.06
CA ALA A 48 -2.95 -12.46 20.88
C ALA A 48 -2.60 -11.05 20.35
N ARG A 49 -2.91 -10.75 19.08
CA ARG A 49 -2.68 -9.45 18.42
C ARG A 49 -3.98 -8.72 18.09
N THR A 50 -5.09 -9.10 18.73
CA THR A 50 -6.42 -8.52 18.43
C THR A 50 -6.43 -7.00 18.54
N SER A 51 -5.72 -6.42 19.51
CA SER A 51 -5.61 -4.98 19.71
C SER A 51 -4.79 -4.24 18.64
N GLN A 52 -4.06 -4.97 17.79
CA GLN A 52 -3.23 -4.41 16.71
C GLN A 52 -3.84 -4.64 15.32
N LEU A 53 -5.00 -5.30 15.26
CA LEU A 53 -5.64 -5.65 14.01
C LEU A 53 -6.94 -4.86 13.83
N PRO A 54 -7.36 -4.61 12.57
CA PRO A 54 -8.49 -3.75 12.31
C PRO A 54 -9.81 -4.25 12.91
N TYR A 55 -10.72 -3.32 13.12
CA TYR A 55 -12.12 -3.57 13.47
C TYR A 55 -13.03 -3.19 12.31
N VAL A 56 -14.25 -3.70 12.32
CA VAL A 56 -15.31 -3.31 11.39
C VAL A 56 -16.53 -2.80 12.14
N LEU A 57 -17.07 -1.68 11.67
CA LEU A 57 -18.34 -1.10 12.07
C LEU A 57 -19.37 -1.33 10.96
N ARG A 58 -20.57 -1.77 11.34
CA ARG A 58 -21.71 -1.99 10.43
C ARG A 58 -22.54 -0.71 10.32
N LEU A 59 -22.23 0.11 9.33
CA LEU A 59 -22.90 1.40 9.10
C LEU A 59 -24.39 1.23 8.77
N ASN A 60 -24.77 0.14 8.13
CA ASN A 60 -26.17 -0.17 7.80
C ASN A 60 -27.03 -0.58 9.00
N ALA A 61 -26.40 -0.91 10.14
CA ALA A 61 -27.09 -1.27 11.37
C ALA A 61 -27.27 -0.08 12.32
N LEU A 62 -26.68 1.08 12.00
CA LEU A 62 -26.79 2.29 12.80
C LEU A 62 -28.13 3.00 12.55
N GLY A 63 -28.61 3.70 13.58
CA GLY A 63 -29.71 4.64 13.42
C GLY A 63 -29.32 5.84 12.55
N VAL A 64 -30.31 6.57 12.04
CA VAL A 64 -30.08 7.75 11.17
C VAL A 64 -29.24 8.80 11.90
N ALA A 65 -29.55 9.11 13.16
CA ALA A 65 -28.81 10.11 13.95
C ALA A 65 -27.33 9.73 14.14
N ASP A 66 -27.04 8.50 14.55
CA ASP A 66 -25.66 8.01 14.70
C ASP A 66 -24.87 8.10 13.39
N ARG A 67 -25.54 7.82 12.27
CA ARG A 67 -24.94 7.89 10.93
C ARG A 67 -24.71 9.35 10.50
N ASP A 68 -25.60 10.26 10.87
CA ASP A 68 -25.45 11.70 10.65
C ASP A 68 -24.26 12.26 11.41
N ASP A 69 -24.18 11.96 12.71
CA ASP A 69 -23.05 12.36 13.56
C ASP A 69 -21.71 11.85 13.00
N LEU A 70 -21.65 10.58 12.59
CA LEU A 70 -20.43 10.03 11.99
C LEU A 70 -20.05 10.74 10.69
N PHE A 71 -21.02 11.10 9.85
CA PHE A 71 -20.72 11.81 8.61
C PHE A 71 -20.14 13.21 8.89
N VAL A 72 -20.73 13.94 9.83
CA VAL A 72 -20.25 15.26 10.26
C VAL A 72 -18.82 15.15 10.78
N GLU A 73 -18.57 14.22 11.71
CA GLU A 73 -17.25 13.98 12.29
C GLU A 73 -16.19 13.63 11.22
N ILE A 74 -16.51 12.78 10.23
CA ILE A 74 -15.59 12.47 9.12
C ILE A 74 -15.20 13.75 8.36
N VAL A 75 -16.18 14.60 8.04
CA VAL A 75 -15.96 15.82 7.24
C VAL A 75 -15.18 16.87 8.02
N GLU A 76 -15.49 17.03 9.32
CA GLU A 76 -14.79 17.97 10.19
C GLU A 76 -13.31 17.60 10.35
N ARG A 77 -13.02 16.31 10.59
CA ARG A 77 -11.64 15.81 10.71
C ARG A 77 -10.85 15.94 9.40
N ASP A 78 -11.46 15.60 8.26
CA ASP A 78 -10.85 15.79 6.94
C ASP A 78 -10.51 17.26 6.68
N SER A 79 -11.41 18.17 7.07
CA SER A 79 -11.22 19.62 6.92
C SER A 79 -10.14 20.18 7.87
N ALA A 80 -10.00 19.58 9.06
CA ALA A 80 -8.98 19.93 10.05
C ALA A 80 -7.61 19.29 9.78
N GLY A 81 -7.52 18.36 8.81
CA GLY A 81 -6.29 17.61 8.52
C GLY A 81 -5.93 16.59 9.62
N GLU A 82 -6.92 16.14 10.38
CA GLU A 82 -6.75 15.11 11.39
C GLU A 82 -6.70 13.70 10.80
N GLU A 83 -6.21 12.74 11.59
CA GLU A 83 -6.26 11.33 11.23
C GLU A 83 -7.72 10.88 11.02
N PRO A 84 -8.01 10.16 9.92
CA PRO A 84 -9.36 9.75 9.59
C PRO A 84 -9.88 8.71 10.58
N LEU A 85 -11.17 8.82 10.93
CA LEU A 85 -11.84 7.81 11.76
C LEU A 85 -11.81 6.40 11.17
N PHE A 86 -11.85 6.31 9.84
CA PHE A 86 -11.99 5.08 9.10
C PHE A 86 -10.93 5.01 8.00
N CYS A 87 -10.16 3.93 7.98
CA CYS A 87 -9.16 3.69 6.94
C CYS A 87 -9.77 3.10 5.66
N LEU A 88 -10.97 2.52 5.75
CA LEU A 88 -11.71 1.99 4.61
C LEU A 88 -13.23 2.08 4.83
N LEU A 89 -13.97 2.51 3.82
CA LEU A 89 -15.43 2.42 3.73
C LEU A 89 -15.81 1.49 2.58
N LEU A 90 -16.81 0.64 2.77
CA LEU A 90 -17.16 -0.40 1.80
C LEU A 90 -18.58 -0.20 1.31
N GLU A 91 -18.74 0.04 0.02
CA GLU A 91 -20.03 -0.05 -0.67
C GLU A 91 -20.37 -1.54 -0.83
N SER A 92 -21.31 -2.04 0.00
CA SER A 92 -21.81 -3.42 -0.09
C SER A 92 -23.18 -3.53 0.57
N SER A 93 -24.13 -4.15 -0.11
CA SER A 93 -25.44 -4.53 0.41
C SER A 93 -25.50 -5.99 0.90
N HIS A 94 -24.38 -6.73 0.83
CA HIS A 94 -24.35 -8.13 1.26
C HIS A 94 -24.48 -8.26 2.78
N ALA A 95 -24.96 -9.42 3.22
CA ALA A 95 -25.16 -9.71 4.64
C ALA A 95 -23.85 -9.59 5.45
N PRO A 96 -23.91 -9.11 6.71
CA PRO A 96 -22.72 -8.87 7.54
C PRO A 96 -21.79 -10.07 7.64
N GLY A 97 -22.35 -11.27 7.85
CA GLY A 97 -21.56 -12.50 7.96
C GLY A 97 -20.75 -12.84 6.71
N SER A 98 -21.17 -12.40 5.52
CA SER A 98 -20.42 -12.58 4.27
C SER A 98 -19.25 -11.60 4.18
N VAL A 99 -19.52 -10.31 4.42
CA VAL A 99 -18.53 -9.23 4.31
C VAL A 99 -17.43 -9.39 5.37
N ILE A 100 -17.80 -9.59 6.64
CA ILE A 100 -16.86 -9.67 7.75
C ILE A 100 -15.98 -10.93 7.64
N ARG A 101 -16.58 -12.07 7.27
CA ARG A 101 -15.82 -13.30 7.00
C ARG A 101 -14.83 -13.10 5.86
N HIS A 102 -15.24 -12.40 4.81
CA HIS A 102 -14.37 -12.09 3.68
C HIS A 102 -13.19 -11.21 4.09
N LEU A 103 -13.44 -10.12 4.80
CA LEU A 103 -12.40 -9.22 5.30
C LEU A 103 -11.37 -9.96 6.16
N ARG A 104 -11.84 -10.74 7.15
CA ARG A 104 -10.97 -11.59 7.98
C ARG A 104 -10.12 -12.56 7.15
N ARG A 105 -10.68 -13.11 6.06
CA ARG A 105 -9.96 -14.03 5.18
C ARG A 105 -8.84 -13.33 4.42
N VAL A 106 -9.09 -12.13 3.89
CA VAL A 106 -8.08 -11.39 3.11
C VAL A 106 -7.05 -10.65 3.97
N THR A 107 -7.27 -10.55 5.29
CA THR A 107 -6.25 -10.16 6.28
C THR A 107 -5.04 -11.10 6.28
N THR A 108 -5.18 -12.32 5.75
CA THR A 108 -4.09 -13.31 5.71
C THR A 108 -3.76 -13.72 4.28
N VAL A 109 -2.50 -13.62 3.91
CA VAL A 109 -1.92 -14.20 2.69
C VAL A 109 -0.86 -15.21 3.04
N HIS A 110 -0.59 -16.16 2.15
CA HIS A 110 0.41 -17.19 2.37
C HIS A 110 1.59 -16.98 1.42
N SER A 111 2.81 -17.14 1.93
CA SER A 111 3.99 -17.18 1.07
C SER A 111 3.87 -18.38 0.12
N PRO A 112 4.16 -18.21 -1.18
CA PRO A 112 4.06 -19.33 -2.13
C PRO A 112 4.99 -20.50 -1.78
N ALA A 113 6.24 -20.21 -1.39
CA ALA A 113 7.28 -21.19 -1.11
C ALA A 113 7.11 -21.87 0.26
N GLU A 114 7.03 -21.09 1.35
CA GLU A 114 7.01 -21.64 2.71
C GLU A 114 5.59 -21.99 3.20
N ARG A 115 4.55 -21.56 2.48
CA ARG A 115 3.14 -21.73 2.87
C ARG A 115 2.80 -21.12 4.23
N LYS A 116 3.66 -20.21 4.73
CA LYS A 116 3.49 -19.53 6.01
C LYS A 116 2.50 -18.38 5.85
N ALA A 117 1.68 -18.17 6.88
CA ALA A 117 0.68 -17.10 6.92
C ALA A 117 1.30 -15.75 7.33
N TYR A 118 0.93 -14.69 6.62
CA TYR A 118 1.35 -13.31 6.85
C TYR A 118 0.15 -12.37 6.86
N HIS A 119 0.26 -11.31 7.66
CA HIS A 119 -0.76 -10.26 7.74
C HIS A 119 -0.68 -9.35 6.51
N LEU A 120 -1.75 -9.28 5.72
CA LEU A 120 -1.90 -8.34 4.63
C LEU A 120 -2.56 -7.05 5.12
N ARG A 121 -1.82 -5.95 5.12
CA ARG A 121 -2.31 -4.62 5.53
C ARG A 121 -3.14 -3.94 4.43
N TYR A 122 -4.18 -4.62 3.92
CA TYR A 122 -5.04 -4.05 2.86
C TYR A 122 -5.82 -2.79 3.31
N HIS A 123 -5.94 -2.58 4.61
CA HIS A 123 -6.59 -1.42 5.23
C HIS A 123 -5.67 -0.20 5.31
N ASP A 124 -4.36 -0.37 5.17
CA ASP A 124 -3.42 0.74 5.08
C ASP A 124 -3.49 1.33 3.67
N ALA A 125 -3.86 2.61 3.55
CA ALA A 125 -4.09 3.27 2.26
C ALA A 125 -2.84 3.24 1.37
N TYR A 126 -1.65 3.41 1.94
CA TYR A 126 -0.39 3.36 1.20
C TYR A 126 -0.10 1.96 0.67
N THR A 127 -0.32 0.92 1.46
CA THR A 127 -0.21 -0.48 1.03
C THR A 127 -1.25 -0.81 -0.03
N LEU A 128 -2.50 -0.40 0.16
CA LEU A 128 -3.59 -0.63 -0.78
C LEU A 128 -3.31 -0.06 -2.17
N MET A 129 -2.72 1.15 -2.24
CA MET A 129 -2.23 1.76 -3.48
C MET A 129 -1.24 0.85 -4.23
N GLN A 130 -0.32 0.21 -3.51
CA GLN A 130 0.66 -0.68 -4.15
C GLN A 130 0.06 -2.03 -4.55
N LEU A 131 -0.83 -2.59 -3.73
CA LEU A 131 -1.52 -3.85 -4.05
C LEU A 131 -2.25 -3.77 -5.38
N PHE A 132 -2.72 -2.59 -5.77
CA PHE A 132 -3.48 -2.42 -6.99
C PHE A 132 -2.68 -2.65 -8.28
N TRP A 133 -1.37 -2.38 -8.30
CA TRP A 133 -0.55 -2.72 -9.47
C TRP A 133 0.13 -4.09 -9.35
N ILE A 134 0.33 -4.58 -8.12
CA ILE A 134 0.89 -5.92 -7.85
C ILE A 134 -0.12 -7.01 -8.22
N LEU A 135 -1.39 -6.85 -7.83
CA LEU A 135 -2.45 -7.82 -8.06
C LEU A 135 -3.04 -7.69 -9.46
N GLY A 136 -3.30 -8.82 -10.11
CA GLY A 136 -4.09 -8.88 -11.34
C GLY A 136 -5.57 -8.60 -11.08
N ARG A 137 -6.33 -8.31 -12.15
CA ARG A 137 -7.75 -7.90 -12.07
C ARG A 137 -8.63 -8.88 -11.28
N ASP A 138 -8.46 -10.18 -11.50
CA ASP A 138 -9.21 -11.22 -10.77
C ASP A 138 -8.83 -11.26 -9.28
N GLN A 139 -7.54 -11.10 -8.97
CA GLN A 139 -7.06 -11.05 -7.59
C GLN A 139 -7.55 -9.79 -6.86
N GLN A 140 -7.64 -8.65 -7.55
CA GLN A 140 -8.24 -7.43 -7.00
C GLN A 140 -9.72 -7.62 -6.70
N LYS A 141 -10.48 -8.26 -7.62
CA LYS A 141 -11.88 -8.62 -7.36
C LYS A 141 -12.02 -9.55 -6.17
N VAL A 142 -11.11 -10.52 -6.03
CA VAL A 142 -11.07 -11.37 -4.83
C VAL A 142 -10.71 -10.61 -3.58
N LEU A 143 -9.74 -9.68 -3.61
CA LEU A 143 -9.40 -8.83 -2.47
C LEU A 143 -10.62 -8.05 -1.97
N MET A 144 -11.36 -7.43 -2.89
CA MET A 144 -12.55 -6.63 -2.58
C MET A 144 -13.78 -7.47 -2.22
N GLY A 145 -13.84 -8.72 -2.69
CA GLY A 145 -14.89 -9.68 -2.37
C GLY A 145 -16.30 -9.18 -2.70
N PRO A 146 -17.25 -9.21 -1.74
CA PRO A 146 -18.65 -8.84 -1.97
C PRO A 146 -18.91 -7.33 -2.05
N SER A 147 -17.87 -6.49 -2.01
CA SER A 147 -18.00 -5.04 -2.11
C SER A 147 -17.99 -4.59 -3.57
N SER A 148 -18.90 -3.66 -3.92
CA SER A 148 -18.91 -3.01 -5.24
C SER A 148 -17.85 -1.93 -5.35
N ALA A 149 -17.49 -1.29 -4.24
CA ALA A 149 -16.41 -0.32 -4.17
C ALA A 149 -15.83 -0.24 -2.76
N TRP A 150 -14.55 0.15 -2.70
CA TRP A 150 -13.87 0.55 -1.47
C TRP A 150 -13.53 2.03 -1.56
N LEU A 151 -13.78 2.78 -0.50
CA LEU A 151 -13.42 4.18 -0.37
C LEU A 151 -12.39 4.32 0.74
N PHE A 152 -11.35 5.12 0.54
CA PHE A 152 -10.32 5.30 1.56
C PHE A 152 -9.71 6.71 1.51
N PRO A 153 -9.32 7.26 2.66
CA PRO A 153 -8.67 8.57 2.75
C PRO A 153 -7.15 8.46 2.46
N LEU A 154 -6.66 9.30 1.54
CA LEU A 154 -5.24 9.50 1.26
C LEU A 154 -5.00 10.83 0.51
N GLU A 155 -4.63 11.89 1.24
CA GLU A 155 -4.62 13.31 0.82
C GLU A 155 -5.99 13.87 0.41
N ARG A 156 -6.85 13.02 -0.16
CA ARG A 156 -8.27 13.16 -0.43
C ARG A 156 -8.90 11.77 -0.42
N TRP A 157 -10.20 11.68 -0.64
CA TRP A 157 -10.87 10.40 -0.77
C TRP A 157 -10.65 9.76 -2.15
N TRP A 158 -10.39 8.47 -2.12
CA TRP A 158 -10.27 7.61 -3.29
C TRP A 158 -11.41 6.61 -3.31
N ARG A 159 -11.88 6.27 -4.51
CA ARG A 159 -12.79 5.15 -4.75
C ARG A 159 -12.07 4.12 -5.63
N LEU A 160 -12.02 2.89 -5.14
CA LEU A 160 -11.55 1.72 -5.84
C LEU A 160 -12.74 0.85 -6.23
N ARG A 161 -12.80 0.43 -7.50
CA ARG A 161 -13.80 -0.51 -8.03
C ARG A 161 -13.11 -1.70 -8.71
N PRO A 162 -13.60 -2.94 -8.50
CA PRO A 162 -13.07 -4.09 -9.21
C PRO A 162 -13.43 -3.99 -10.70
N ASP A 163 -12.60 -4.58 -11.56
CA ASP A 163 -12.92 -4.74 -12.98
C ASP A 163 -14.24 -5.52 -13.13
N ALA A 164 -15.17 -4.98 -13.92
CA ALA A 164 -16.47 -5.59 -14.16
C ALA A 164 -16.35 -6.97 -14.83
N GLY A 165 -15.34 -7.16 -15.68
CA GLY A 165 -15.05 -8.40 -16.39
C GLY A 165 -14.18 -9.39 -15.62
N ALA A 166 -13.68 -9.03 -14.43
CA ALA A 166 -12.86 -9.94 -13.64
C ALA A 166 -13.66 -11.16 -13.16
N LEU A 167 -13.01 -12.32 -13.15
CA LEU A 167 -13.56 -13.57 -12.68
C LEU A 167 -13.35 -13.69 -11.16
N VAL A 168 -14.33 -14.27 -10.47
CA VAL A 168 -14.20 -14.58 -9.04
C VAL A 168 -13.43 -15.88 -8.89
N THR A 169 -12.25 -15.83 -8.28
CA THR A 169 -11.49 -17.03 -7.92
C THR A 169 -11.74 -17.42 -6.45
N PRO A 170 -11.48 -18.68 -6.04
CA PRO A 170 -11.81 -19.14 -4.69
C PRO A 170 -11.09 -18.41 -3.55
N GLY A 171 -9.95 -17.76 -3.82
CA GLY A 171 -9.19 -17.05 -2.81
C GLY A 171 -7.98 -16.29 -3.37
N LEU A 172 -7.44 -15.37 -2.56
CA LEU A 172 -6.30 -14.55 -2.94
C LEU A 172 -5.02 -15.39 -2.82
N ARG A 173 -4.46 -15.78 -3.96
CA ARG A 173 -3.19 -16.49 -4.05
C ARG A 173 -2.19 -15.63 -4.79
N LEU A 174 -1.03 -15.40 -4.20
CA LEU A 174 0.06 -14.64 -4.80
C LEU A 174 0.94 -15.58 -5.61
N ARG A 175 1.42 -15.09 -6.75
CA ARG A 175 2.55 -15.71 -7.47
C ARG A 175 3.86 -15.32 -6.80
N ASP A 176 4.96 -15.99 -7.17
CA ASP A 176 6.29 -15.72 -6.62
C ASP A 176 6.74 -14.28 -6.89
N ASP A 177 6.54 -13.77 -8.10
CA ASP A 177 6.85 -12.38 -8.46
C ASP A 177 6.08 -11.39 -7.59
N GLN A 178 4.78 -11.62 -7.40
CA GLN A 178 3.91 -10.76 -6.59
C GLN A 178 4.27 -10.83 -5.10
N TRP A 179 4.70 -11.99 -4.63
CA TRP A 179 5.18 -12.16 -3.27
C TRP A 179 6.41 -11.30 -3.02
N GLN A 180 7.40 -11.35 -3.92
CA GLN A 180 8.61 -10.52 -3.83
C GLN A 180 8.27 -9.02 -3.89
N GLN A 181 7.37 -8.62 -4.79
CA GLN A 181 6.88 -7.24 -4.86
C GLN A 181 6.23 -6.80 -3.55
N LEU A 182 5.38 -7.66 -2.97
CA LEU A 182 4.73 -7.38 -1.69
C LEU A 182 5.73 -7.18 -0.55
N GLN A 183 6.83 -7.95 -0.51
CA GLN A 183 7.89 -7.77 0.49
C GLN A 183 8.56 -6.40 0.39
N ARG A 184 8.62 -5.80 -0.80
CA ARG A 184 9.23 -4.48 -1.04
C ARG A 184 8.31 -3.29 -0.80
N VAL A 185 7.00 -3.49 -0.58
CA VAL A 185 6.02 -2.41 -0.39
C VAL A 185 6.40 -1.46 0.74
N GLY A 186 6.95 -1.97 1.86
CA GLY A 186 7.42 -1.12 2.96
C GLY A 186 8.46 -0.10 2.49
N ARG A 187 9.53 -0.56 1.83
CA ARG A 187 10.61 0.28 1.28
C ARG A 187 10.09 1.24 0.21
N ILE A 188 9.18 0.78 -0.65
CA ILE A 188 8.50 1.64 -1.63
C ILE A 188 7.78 2.79 -0.93
N ASN A 189 6.96 2.51 0.08
CA ASN A 189 6.19 3.53 0.77
C ASN A 189 7.08 4.54 1.50
N VAL A 190 8.19 4.09 2.10
CA VAL A 190 9.20 4.96 2.72
C VAL A 190 9.87 5.86 1.66
N ALA A 191 10.31 5.30 0.53
CA ALA A 191 10.93 6.07 -0.55
C ALA A 191 9.97 7.15 -1.09
N LEU A 192 8.72 6.79 -1.37
CA LEU A 192 7.69 7.72 -1.86
C LEU A 192 7.35 8.81 -0.84
N ALA A 193 7.33 8.48 0.46
CA ALA A 193 7.09 9.47 1.52
C ALA A 193 8.24 10.49 1.59
N ARG A 194 9.50 10.05 1.52
CA ARG A 194 10.68 10.95 1.53
C ARG A 194 10.71 11.90 0.34
N GLN A 195 10.22 11.46 -0.81
CA GLN A 195 10.12 12.27 -2.02
C GLN A 195 8.91 13.23 -2.01
N GLY A 196 8.05 13.18 -0.98
CA GLY A 196 6.80 13.95 -0.97
C GLY A 196 5.86 13.57 -2.11
N THR A 197 5.87 12.29 -2.53
CA THR A 197 5.06 11.84 -3.67
C THR A 197 3.57 11.90 -3.33
N SER A 198 2.83 12.64 -4.16
CA SER A 198 1.37 12.77 -4.05
C SER A 198 0.65 11.43 -4.26
N ALA A 199 -0.48 11.25 -3.58
CA ALA A 199 -1.29 10.03 -3.60
C ALA A 199 -1.56 9.51 -5.02
N GLY A 200 -1.87 10.41 -5.95
CA GLY A 200 -2.20 10.04 -7.34
C GLY A 200 -1.03 9.50 -8.15
N GLN A 201 0.21 9.76 -7.73
CA GLN A 201 1.41 9.29 -8.42
C GLN A 201 2.03 8.05 -7.77
N ARG A 202 1.62 7.70 -6.53
CA ARG A 202 2.21 6.61 -5.74
C ARG A 202 2.19 5.25 -6.43
N THR A 203 1.13 4.93 -7.15
CA THR A 203 1.03 3.65 -7.89
C THR A 203 2.03 3.61 -9.04
N ALA A 204 2.12 4.70 -9.82
CA ALA A 204 3.03 4.77 -10.96
C ALA A 204 4.49 4.73 -10.51
N PHE A 205 4.87 5.55 -9.53
CA PHE A 205 6.23 5.56 -9.01
C PHE A 205 6.58 4.30 -8.21
N GLY A 206 5.65 3.73 -7.45
CA GLY A 206 5.88 2.46 -6.76
C GLY A 206 6.22 1.33 -7.73
N LYS A 207 5.49 1.26 -8.86
CA LYS A 207 5.81 0.32 -9.95
C LYS A 207 7.16 0.58 -10.60
N GLN A 208 7.59 1.84 -10.70
CA GLN A 208 8.93 2.18 -11.22
C GLN A 208 10.06 1.85 -10.24
N LEU A 209 9.81 1.98 -8.93
CA LEU A 209 10.78 1.67 -7.88
C LEU A 209 11.05 0.17 -7.70
N ASP A 210 10.03 -0.67 -7.88
CA ASP A 210 10.13 -2.11 -7.59
C ASP A 210 11.30 -2.83 -8.30
N PRO A 211 11.53 -2.65 -9.63
CA PRO A 211 12.67 -3.28 -10.31
C PRO A 211 14.04 -2.83 -9.76
N TRP A 212 14.12 -1.59 -9.27
CA TRP A 212 15.36 -1.06 -8.71
C TRP A 212 15.63 -1.57 -7.31
N LEU A 213 14.59 -1.71 -6.49
CA LEU A 213 14.71 -2.35 -5.19
C LEU A 213 15.07 -3.84 -5.33
N ALA A 214 14.50 -4.53 -6.32
CA ALA A 214 14.90 -5.90 -6.67
C ALA A 214 16.37 -5.96 -7.12
N SER A 215 16.82 -4.98 -7.91
CA SER A 215 18.23 -4.86 -8.30
C SER A 215 19.15 -4.63 -7.09
N ALA A 216 18.76 -3.75 -6.17
CA ALA A 216 19.50 -3.49 -4.93
C ALA A 216 19.69 -4.78 -4.10
N GLU A 217 18.64 -5.60 -3.99
CA GLU A 217 18.70 -6.91 -3.34
C GLU A 217 19.72 -7.84 -4.03
N SER A 218 19.77 -7.84 -5.37
CA SER A 218 20.74 -8.64 -6.14
C SER A 218 22.20 -8.19 -5.95
N PHE A 219 22.42 -6.92 -5.57
CA PHE A 219 23.73 -6.38 -5.21
C PHE A 219 24.05 -6.55 -3.71
N GLY A 220 23.20 -7.25 -2.95
CA GLY A 220 23.40 -7.48 -1.51
C GLY A 220 23.10 -6.26 -0.64
N LEU A 221 22.42 -5.23 -1.16
CA LEU A 221 22.01 -4.06 -0.39
C LEU A 221 20.79 -4.39 0.47
N THR A 222 21.02 -4.96 1.66
CA THR A 222 19.95 -5.38 2.57
C THR A 222 19.44 -4.27 3.49
N ASP A 223 20.25 -3.25 3.73
CA ASP A 223 19.89 -2.07 4.54
C ASP A 223 18.86 -1.19 3.81
N GLU A 224 17.88 -0.66 4.54
CA GLU A 224 16.79 0.13 3.97
C GLU A 224 17.28 1.44 3.33
N GLU A 225 18.24 2.15 3.95
CA GLU A 225 18.78 3.41 3.42
C GLU A 225 19.53 3.17 2.11
N ASP A 226 20.35 2.11 2.08
CA ASP A 226 21.14 1.75 0.90
C ASP A 226 20.24 1.33 -0.27
N ALA A 227 19.24 0.48 0.00
CA ALA A 227 18.30 0.02 -1.03
C ALA A 227 17.47 1.18 -1.60
N ILE A 228 16.97 2.08 -0.74
CA ILE A 228 16.19 3.25 -1.17
C ILE A 228 17.07 4.23 -1.95
N ALA A 229 18.30 4.52 -1.48
CA ALA A 229 19.23 5.40 -2.18
C ALA A 229 19.55 4.87 -3.58
N PHE A 230 19.88 3.58 -3.70
CA PHE A 230 20.12 2.91 -4.98
C PHE A 230 18.92 3.03 -5.90
N ALA A 231 17.71 2.75 -5.38
CA ALA A 231 16.51 2.75 -6.18
C ALA A 231 16.12 4.14 -6.70
N MET A 232 16.27 5.17 -5.86
CA MET A 232 16.03 6.55 -6.27
C MET A 232 17.02 6.99 -7.36
N GLN A 233 18.30 6.67 -7.21
CA GLN A 233 19.33 7.02 -8.20
C GLN A 233 19.08 6.36 -9.57
N GLY A 234 18.57 5.13 -9.58
CA GLY A 234 18.16 4.45 -10.82
C GLY A 234 17.03 5.15 -11.55
N ILE A 235 16.09 5.76 -10.82
CA ILE A 235 15.01 6.55 -11.41
C ILE A 235 15.51 7.92 -11.89
N THR A 236 16.37 8.57 -11.11
CA THR A 236 16.72 9.99 -11.33
C THR A 236 17.84 10.18 -12.35
N HIS A 237 18.82 9.28 -12.45
CA HIS A 237 20.05 9.55 -13.20
C HIS A 237 20.17 8.76 -14.52
N HIS A 238 20.14 7.43 -14.49
CA HIS A 238 20.29 6.61 -15.71
C HIS A 238 19.83 5.16 -15.48
N PRO A 239 19.12 4.50 -16.43
CA PRO A 239 18.65 3.12 -16.30
C PRO A 239 19.77 2.07 -16.18
N GLU A 240 21.01 2.45 -16.48
CA GLU A 240 22.19 1.58 -16.37
C GLU A 240 23.28 2.16 -15.46
N PHE A 241 22.96 3.12 -14.58
CA PHE A 241 23.95 3.81 -13.75
C PHE A 241 24.85 2.85 -12.94
N HIS A 242 24.30 1.72 -12.51
CA HIS A 242 24.99 0.65 -11.78
C HIS A 242 26.12 -0.02 -12.58
N ARG A 243 26.09 0.06 -13.93
CA ARG A 243 27.15 -0.46 -14.82
C ARG A 243 28.36 0.48 -14.91
N HIS A 244 28.22 1.73 -14.50
CA HIS A 244 29.33 2.67 -14.53
C HIS A 244 30.39 2.31 -13.50
N ARG A 245 31.67 2.39 -13.89
CA ARG A 245 32.83 1.97 -13.07
C ARG A 245 32.87 2.56 -11.66
N ILE A 246 32.43 3.81 -11.48
CA ILE A 246 32.38 4.47 -10.16
C ILE A 246 31.38 3.75 -9.26
N ILE A 247 30.17 3.50 -9.77
CA ILE A 247 29.09 2.87 -9.00
C ILE A 247 29.40 1.39 -8.75
N ALA A 248 29.89 0.66 -9.76
CA ALA A 248 30.33 -0.71 -9.60
C ALA A 248 31.39 -0.87 -8.50
N ARG A 249 32.35 0.08 -8.42
CA ARG A 249 33.37 0.10 -7.35
C ARG A 249 32.79 0.42 -5.97
N ILE A 250 31.74 1.26 -5.90
CA ILE A 250 31.03 1.52 -4.65
C ILE A 250 30.29 0.26 -4.21
N LEU A 251 29.52 -0.38 -5.10
CA LEU A 251 28.76 -1.60 -4.82
C LEU A 251 29.65 -2.73 -4.30
N ALA A 252 30.82 -2.93 -4.91
CA ALA A 252 31.80 -3.93 -4.46
C ALA A 252 32.31 -3.71 -3.03
N GLN A 253 32.15 -2.52 -2.46
CA GLN A 253 32.53 -2.21 -1.07
C GLN A 253 31.37 -2.35 -0.09
N CYS A 254 30.15 -2.56 -0.55
CA CYS A 254 28.94 -2.50 0.28
C CYS A 254 28.54 -3.87 0.88
N GLU A 255 29.04 -4.98 0.34
CA GLU A 255 28.71 -6.32 0.83
C GLU A 255 29.07 -6.44 2.32
N GLY A 256 28.08 -6.83 3.14
CA GLY A 256 28.24 -6.96 4.60
C GLY A 256 28.39 -5.64 5.37
N HIS A 257 28.29 -4.48 4.71
CA HIS A 257 28.47 -3.16 5.33
C HIS A 257 27.21 -2.29 5.18
N PRO A 258 26.27 -2.34 6.14
CA PRO A 258 25.03 -1.56 6.06
C PRO A 258 25.31 -0.05 6.07
N ARG A 259 24.47 0.71 5.37
CA ARG A 259 24.55 2.17 5.17
C ARG A 259 25.77 2.66 4.39
N ARG A 260 26.55 1.74 3.80
CA ARG A 260 27.78 2.11 3.10
C ARG A 260 27.49 2.68 1.72
N TYR A 261 26.47 2.16 1.03
CA TYR A 261 26.12 2.63 -0.30
C TYR A 261 25.59 4.06 -0.28
N SER A 262 24.59 4.32 0.58
CA SER A 262 24.00 5.63 0.79
C SER A 262 25.04 6.66 1.23
N HIS A 263 25.94 6.28 2.15
CA HIS A 263 27.03 7.15 2.58
C HIS A 263 28.00 7.50 1.44
N LEU A 264 28.52 6.49 0.71
CA LEU A 264 29.49 6.73 -0.37
C LEU A 264 28.88 7.53 -1.53
N THR A 265 27.62 7.27 -1.88
CA THR A 265 26.96 8.00 -2.96
C THR A 265 26.50 9.40 -2.55
N SER A 266 26.27 9.67 -1.27
CA SER A 266 25.99 11.03 -0.79
C SER A 266 27.15 12.01 -1.01
N GLY A 267 28.38 11.50 -1.19
CA GLY A 267 29.55 12.29 -1.55
C GLY A 267 29.68 12.63 -3.03
N LEU A 268 28.84 12.06 -3.92
CA LEU A 268 28.87 12.36 -5.35
C LEU A 268 28.13 13.66 -5.63
N SER A 269 28.76 14.56 -6.38
CA SER A 269 28.14 15.81 -6.82
C SER A 269 27.20 15.59 -8.01
N GLU A 270 26.33 16.56 -8.29
CA GLU A 270 25.50 16.55 -9.51
C GLU A 270 26.36 16.44 -10.78
N ALA A 271 27.54 17.07 -10.78
CA ALA A 271 28.49 16.96 -11.90
C ALA A 271 29.03 15.53 -12.08
N ASP A 272 29.20 14.78 -10.98
CA ASP A 272 29.59 13.38 -11.05
C ASP A 272 28.47 12.52 -11.61
N TRP A 273 27.23 12.75 -11.19
CA TRP A 273 26.05 12.06 -11.74
C TRP A 273 25.82 12.37 -13.23
N GLN A 274 25.98 13.63 -13.63
CA GLN A 274 25.88 14.02 -15.04
C GLN A 274 26.99 13.36 -15.88
N ARG A 275 28.21 13.23 -15.34
CA ARG A 275 29.31 12.51 -16.00
C ARG A 275 28.97 11.03 -16.16
N ILE A 276 28.48 10.38 -15.10
CA ILE A 276 28.04 8.98 -15.13
C ILE A 276 27.00 8.75 -16.24
N ALA A 277 25.97 9.60 -16.31
CA ALA A 277 24.92 9.50 -17.32
C ALA A 277 25.47 9.70 -18.75
N THR A 278 26.39 10.66 -18.93
CA THR A 278 27.00 10.97 -20.23
C THR A 278 27.91 9.84 -20.74
N ASP A 279 28.73 9.28 -19.85
CA ASP A 279 29.64 8.16 -20.17
C ASP A 279 28.85 6.91 -20.60
N LEU A 280 27.67 6.68 -20.00
CA LEU A 280 26.79 5.55 -20.31
C LEU A 280 25.91 5.77 -21.55
N SER A 281 25.61 7.03 -21.90
CA SER A 281 24.79 7.37 -23.09
C SER A 281 25.60 7.45 -24.38
N SER A 282 26.93 7.54 -24.28
CA SER A 282 27.82 7.58 -25.43
C SER A 282 28.06 6.16 -25.94
N PRO A 283 27.82 5.86 -27.23
CA PRO A 283 28.12 4.54 -27.76
C PRO A 283 29.61 4.26 -27.55
N SER A 284 29.92 3.11 -26.95
CA SER A 284 31.29 2.64 -26.79
C SER A 284 31.94 2.61 -28.17
N VAL A 285 32.94 3.49 -28.38
CA VAL A 285 33.80 3.49 -29.57
C VAL A 285 34.61 2.19 -29.60
#